data_AF-A0A8H3RSM4-F1
#
_entry.id   AF-A0A8H3RSM4-F1
#
_cell.length_a   1.000
_cell.length_b   1.000
_cell.length_c   1.000
_cell.angle_alpha   90.00
_cell.angle_beta   90.00
_cell.angle_gamma   90.00
#
_symmetry.space_group_name_H-M   'P 1'
#
loop_
_entity.id
_entity.type
_entity.pdbx_description
1 polymer ?
#
loop_
_entity_poly.entity_id
_entity_poly.type
_entity_poly.pdbx_seq_one_letter_code
_entity_poly.pdbx_strand_id
1 'polypeptide(L)'
;MNDVTTSLLTEHFSYTPLSLIDDIINSINNLIYQAISSLESGLLATPPERLGFAHANNASTIPDTDEDGNVVYPEAKLELENGLHQLETLLEATVDKAFDKFEIYVLRNIFTVPDDLLNWIRLSHHENLALDPSPNAPTPETIHALRKKLNETKKLNRSLKRESAQNEAVISQLRSILSTVQEPDVAKNATGESKAETLLPTQDKKDLDLSFLTSSPAAQQLHVGVNTGSNTQYTPLTTNTAFILSQLPALQAMLKQLRPKLVSLPKSSDILETDAKFDERREYIESRIKLHLERTGQVPVGANGSPPIVGRKIDMAEAQALESVTGMLTKDEKED
;
A
#
# COMPACT_ATOMS: atom_id res chain seq x y z
N MET A 1 -12.74 45.29 -19.07
CA MET A 1 -13.18 44.00 -19.62
C MET A 1 -14.26 43.50 -18.68
N ASN A 2 -15.45 43.14 -19.18
CA ASN A 2 -16.52 42.63 -18.32
C ASN A 2 -16.14 41.19 -17.91
N ASP A 3 -16.16 40.86 -16.61
CA ASP A 3 -15.76 39.52 -16.11
C ASP A 3 -16.56 38.37 -16.77
N VAL A 4 -17.78 38.66 -17.19
CA VAL A 4 -18.64 37.72 -17.93
C VAL A 4 -18.08 37.45 -19.33
N THR A 5 -17.62 38.48 -20.04
CA THR A 5 -17.02 38.35 -21.38
C THR A 5 -15.73 37.55 -21.33
N THR A 6 -14.89 37.79 -20.31
CA THR A 6 -13.62 37.08 -20.15
C THR A 6 -13.85 35.63 -19.75
N SER A 7 -14.84 35.34 -18.90
CA SER A 7 -15.23 33.96 -18.57
C SER A 7 -15.73 33.20 -19.80
N LEU A 8 -16.59 33.82 -20.62
CA LEU A 8 -17.14 33.22 -21.83
C LEU A 8 -16.04 32.92 -22.86
N LEU A 9 -15.14 33.88 -23.09
CA LEU A 9 -14.03 33.73 -24.01
C LEU A 9 -13.02 32.68 -23.49
N THR A 10 -12.76 32.67 -22.19
CA THR A 10 -11.85 31.69 -21.57
C THR A 10 -12.43 30.28 -21.65
N GLU A 11 -13.74 30.13 -21.46
CA GLU A 11 -14.41 28.84 -21.66
C GLU A 11 -14.34 28.38 -23.11
N HIS A 12 -14.59 29.28 -24.07
CA HIS A 12 -14.54 28.96 -25.50
C HIS A 12 -13.13 28.59 -25.96
N PHE A 13 -12.12 29.37 -25.59
CA PHE A 13 -10.74 29.16 -26.02
C PHE A 13 -9.98 28.14 -25.17
N SER A 14 -10.49 27.78 -24.00
CA SER A 14 -9.80 26.98 -22.96
C SER A 14 -8.55 27.62 -22.35
N TYR A 15 -8.24 28.85 -22.73
CA TYR A 15 -7.17 29.69 -22.18
C TYR A 15 -7.63 31.15 -22.13
N THR A 16 -6.99 31.95 -21.29
CA THR A 16 -7.32 33.39 -21.21
C THR A 16 -6.72 34.12 -22.41
N PRO A 17 -7.45 35.03 -23.07
CA PRO A 17 -6.91 35.81 -24.18
C PRO A 17 -5.61 36.56 -23.85
N LEU A 18 -5.44 36.95 -22.58
CA LEU A 18 -4.20 37.57 -22.09
C LEU A 18 -2.99 36.64 -22.22
N SER A 19 -3.15 35.35 -21.86
CA SER A 19 -2.07 34.36 -21.96
C SER A 19 -1.57 34.18 -23.40
N LEU A 20 -2.47 34.24 -24.38
CA LEU A 20 -2.09 34.16 -25.79
C LEU A 20 -1.25 35.37 -26.22
N ILE A 21 -1.60 36.57 -25.74
CA ILE A 21 -0.86 37.80 -26.05
C ILE A 21 0.51 37.75 -25.39
N ASP A 22 0.60 37.31 -24.13
CA ASP A 22 1.86 37.12 -23.42
C ASP A 22 2.79 36.17 -24.18
N ASP A 23 2.27 35.02 -24.65
CA ASP A 23 3.03 34.05 -25.45
C ASP A 23 3.52 34.65 -26.78
N ILE A 24 2.69 35.45 -27.45
CA ILE A 24 3.07 36.17 -28.68
C ILE A 24 4.22 37.14 -28.38
N ILE A 25 4.08 38.00 -27.37
CA ILE A 25 5.12 38.98 -26.99
C ILE A 25 6.43 38.28 -26.63
N ASN A 26 6.36 37.21 -25.83
CA ASN A 26 7.53 36.39 -25.48
C ASN A 26 8.18 35.78 -26.73
N SER A 27 7.40 35.27 -27.67
CA SER A 27 7.93 34.70 -28.92
C SER A 27 8.67 35.74 -29.77
N ILE A 28 8.16 36.97 -29.84
CA ILE A 28 8.77 38.06 -30.61
C ILE A 28 10.06 38.54 -29.96
N ASN A 29 10.07 38.70 -28.63
CA ASN A 29 11.29 39.04 -27.91
C ASN A 29 12.38 37.99 -28.14
N ASN A 30 12.04 36.71 -28.10
CA ASN A 30 12.99 35.64 -28.44
C ASN A 30 13.50 35.73 -29.89
N LEU A 31 12.62 36.02 -30.86
CA LEU A 31 13.00 36.20 -32.26
C LEU A 31 13.90 37.42 -32.47
N ILE A 32 13.71 38.49 -31.69
CA ILE A 32 14.55 39.69 -31.73
C ILE A 32 15.97 39.35 -31.31
N TYR A 33 16.14 38.73 -30.14
CA TYR A 33 17.46 38.32 -29.66
C TYR A 33 18.14 37.36 -30.63
N GLN A 34 17.38 36.43 -31.21
CA GLN A 34 17.90 35.53 -32.23
C GLN A 34 18.32 36.27 -33.51
N ALA A 35 17.54 37.23 -33.98
CA ALA A 35 17.85 38.01 -35.17
C ALA A 35 19.09 38.87 -34.95
N ILE A 36 19.21 39.54 -33.81
CA ILE A 36 20.36 40.36 -33.41
C ILE A 36 21.62 39.51 -33.31
N SER A 37 21.55 38.35 -32.65
CA SER A 37 22.69 37.42 -32.57
C SER A 37 23.10 36.86 -33.94
N SER A 38 22.12 36.59 -34.81
CA SER A 38 22.42 36.17 -36.20
C SER A 38 23.05 37.29 -37.03
N LEU A 39 22.65 38.54 -36.79
CA LEU A 39 23.21 39.73 -37.41
C LEU A 39 24.64 39.97 -36.92
N GLU A 40 24.89 39.86 -35.61
CA GLU A 40 26.23 39.92 -35.01
C GLU A 40 27.16 38.90 -35.66
N SER A 41 26.72 37.64 -35.69
CA SER A 41 27.48 36.53 -36.29
C SER A 41 27.77 36.78 -37.78
N GLY A 42 26.78 37.29 -38.53
CA GLY A 42 26.92 37.61 -39.95
C GLY A 42 27.86 38.78 -40.22
N LEU A 43 27.83 39.80 -39.35
CA LEU A 43 28.70 40.97 -39.45
C LEU A 43 30.15 40.63 -39.06
N LEU A 44 30.36 39.83 -38.02
CA LEU A 44 31.68 39.34 -37.63
C LEU A 44 32.31 38.39 -38.66
N ALA A 45 31.47 37.62 -39.38
CA ALA A 45 31.94 36.76 -40.47
C ALA A 45 32.29 37.53 -41.76
N THR A 46 31.82 38.78 -41.90
CA THR A 46 32.09 39.61 -43.08
C THR A 46 33.43 40.32 -42.91
N PRO A 47 34.31 40.30 -43.93
CA PRO A 47 35.60 40.98 -43.83
C PRO A 47 35.39 42.50 -43.66
N PRO A 48 36.14 43.14 -42.74
CA PRO A 48 35.94 44.55 -42.36
C PRO A 48 36.10 45.54 -43.52
N GLU A 49 36.90 45.19 -44.53
CA GLU A 49 37.07 45.99 -45.75
C GLU A 49 35.76 46.17 -46.55
N ARG A 50 34.87 45.17 -46.53
CA ARG A 50 33.56 45.25 -47.20
C ARG A 50 32.54 46.06 -46.41
N LEU A 51 32.74 46.19 -45.11
CA LEU A 51 31.89 46.97 -44.21
C LEU A 51 32.25 48.47 -44.25
N GLY A 52 33.29 48.84 -45.01
CA GLY A 52 33.72 50.24 -45.17
C GLY A 52 34.78 50.67 -44.15
N PHE A 53 35.26 49.76 -43.31
CA PHE A 53 36.45 50.01 -42.47
C PHE A 53 37.68 49.98 -43.36
N ALA A 54 38.08 51.17 -43.83
CA ALA A 54 39.33 51.37 -44.54
C ALA A 54 40.38 51.89 -43.55
N HIS A 55 41.64 51.46 -43.76
CA HIS A 55 42.77 52.04 -43.06
C HIS A 55 42.75 53.56 -43.19
N ALA A 56 42.79 54.29 -42.07
CA ALA A 56 43.20 55.67 -42.12
C ALA A 56 44.60 55.70 -42.75
N ASN A 57 44.76 56.34 -43.92
CA ASN A 57 46.04 56.52 -44.61
C ASN A 57 47.00 57.45 -43.84
N ASN A 58 47.03 57.36 -42.52
CA ASN A 58 47.91 58.10 -41.65
C ASN A 58 49.13 57.23 -41.40
N ALA A 59 50.24 57.59 -42.04
CA ALA A 59 51.50 56.85 -42.16
C ALA A 59 52.28 56.59 -40.85
N SER A 60 51.63 56.50 -39.69
CA SER A 60 52.31 56.42 -38.38
C SER A 60 51.82 55.34 -37.43
N THR A 61 50.82 54.52 -37.78
CA THR A 61 50.35 53.42 -36.91
C THR A 61 50.52 52.09 -37.64
N ILE A 62 51.33 51.19 -37.07
CA ILE A 62 51.50 49.82 -37.56
C ILE A 62 50.15 49.10 -37.36
N PRO A 63 49.56 48.49 -38.39
CA PRO A 63 48.31 47.75 -38.24
C PRO A 63 48.53 46.54 -37.34
N ASP A 64 47.73 46.42 -36.27
CA ASP A 64 47.73 45.25 -35.41
C ASP A 64 47.34 44.02 -36.25
N THR A 65 48.25 43.05 -36.32
CA THR A 65 48.13 41.87 -37.18
C THR A 65 48.04 40.63 -36.30
N ASP A 66 47.15 39.69 -36.61
CA ASP A 66 47.05 38.40 -35.90
C ASP A 66 48.21 37.45 -36.25
N GLU A 67 48.29 36.30 -35.56
CA GLU A 67 49.31 35.26 -35.82
C GLU A 67 49.26 34.69 -37.25
N ASP A 68 48.20 34.98 -38.02
CA ASP A 68 47.97 34.55 -39.40
C ASP A 68 48.25 35.65 -40.45
N GLY A 69 48.71 36.84 -40.03
CA GLY A 69 49.10 37.91 -40.95
C GLY A 69 47.94 38.77 -41.47
N ASN A 70 46.74 38.64 -40.91
CA ASN A 70 45.58 39.45 -41.28
C ASN A 70 45.50 40.70 -40.40
N VAL A 71 45.16 41.84 -41.01
CA VAL A 71 44.94 43.09 -40.28
C VAL A 71 43.71 42.94 -39.41
N VAL A 72 43.90 43.02 -38.10
CA VAL A 72 42.83 43.02 -37.12
C VAL A 72 42.38 44.47 -36.94
N TYR A 73 41.07 44.69 -37.04
CA TYR A 73 40.44 45.97 -36.74
C TYR A 73 39.72 45.85 -35.39
N PRO A 74 40.43 45.98 -34.26
CA PRO A 74 39.81 45.89 -32.94
C PRO A 74 38.76 47.01 -32.75
N GLU A 75 39.01 48.19 -33.32
CA GLU A 75 38.08 49.32 -33.29
C GLU A 75 36.78 49.03 -34.07
N ALA A 76 36.86 48.32 -35.21
CA ALA A 76 35.69 47.95 -36.00
C ALA A 76 34.79 46.95 -35.27
N LYS A 77 35.38 45.99 -34.52
CA LYS A 77 34.61 45.05 -33.70
C LYS A 77 33.87 45.78 -32.58
N LEU A 78 34.53 46.71 -31.90
CA LEU A 78 33.96 47.50 -30.81
C LEU A 78 32.87 48.46 -31.31
N GLU A 79 33.08 49.10 -32.46
CA GLU A 79 32.06 49.95 -33.10
C GLU A 79 30.84 49.14 -33.52
N LEU A 80 31.05 47.92 -34.04
CA LEU A 80 29.97 47.01 -34.42
C LEU A 80 29.15 46.54 -33.22
N GLU A 81 29.82 46.16 -32.13
CA GLU A 81 29.15 45.77 -30.87
C GLU A 81 28.33 46.94 -30.31
N ASN A 82 28.90 48.14 -30.27
CA ASN A 82 28.19 49.34 -29.82
C ASN A 82 26.99 49.69 -30.73
N GLY A 83 27.15 49.59 -32.05
CA GLY A 83 26.09 49.86 -33.01
C GLY A 83 24.97 48.82 -32.93
N LEU A 84 25.33 47.55 -32.74
CA LEU A 84 24.38 46.46 -32.54
C LEU A 84 23.61 46.63 -31.23
N HIS A 85 24.28 47.03 -30.14
CA HIS A 85 23.64 47.29 -28.86
C HIS A 85 22.67 48.49 -28.93
N GLN A 86 23.02 49.54 -29.68
CA GLN A 86 22.09 50.65 -29.95
C GLN A 86 20.88 50.20 -30.76
N LEU A 87 21.08 49.33 -31.76
CA LEU A 87 20.00 48.74 -32.55
C LEU A 87 19.10 47.88 -31.68
N GLU A 88 19.67 47.02 -30.82
CA GLU A 88 18.93 46.20 -29.86
C GLU A 88 18.02 47.05 -28.98
N THR A 89 18.60 48.06 -28.32
CA THR A 89 17.85 48.98 -27.45
C THR A 89 16.72 49.70 -28.21
N LEU A 90 16.99 50.14 -29.44
CA LEU A 90 15.98 50.78 -30.29
C LEU A 90 14.87 49.80 -30.65
N LEU A 91 15.24 48.59 -31.06
CA LEU A 91 14.29 47.58 -31.51
C LEU A 91 13.40 47.15 -30.34
N GLU A 92 13.96 46.88 -29.16
CA GLU A 92 13.22 46.61 -27.93
C GLU A 92 12.21 47.73 -27.63
N ALA A 93 12.64 49.00 -27.61
CA ALA A 93 11.74 50.12 -27.32
C ALA A 93 10.64 50.32 -28.38
N THR A 94 10.93 50.04 -29.65
CA THR A 94 9.94 50.15 -30.73
C THR A 94 8.94 49.01 -30.73
N VAL A 95 9.41 47.78 -30.45
CA VAL A 95 8.58 46.58 -30.38
C VAL A 95 7.70 46.65 -29.14
N ASP A 96 8.23 46.96 -27.97
CA ASP A 96 7.47 47.15 -26.73
C ASP A 96 6.27 48.11 -26.96
N LYS A 97 6.55 49.30 -27.49
CA LYS A 97 5.52 50.30 -27.80
C LYS A 97 4.51 49.86 -28.87
N ALA A 98 4.94 49.07 -29.86
CA ALA A 98 4.06 48.57 -30.91
C ALA A 98 3.18 47.43 -30.39
N PHE A 99 3.75 46.56 -29.56
CA PHE A 99 3.08 45.40 -28.99
C PHE A 99 2.15 45.76 -27.83
N ASP A 100 2.42 46.82 -27.07
CA ASP A 100 1.45 47.44 -26.16
C ASP A 100 0.18 47.86 -26.91
N LYS A 101 0.35 48.51 -28.08
CA LYS A 101 -0.80 48.94 -28.91
C LYS A 101 -1.53 47.76 -29.52
N PHE A 102 -0.79 46.73 -29.92
CA PHE A 102 -1.36 45.48 -30.41
C PHE A 102 -2.18 44.81 -29.31
N GLU A 103 -1.64 44.64 -28.11
CA GLU A 103 -2.35 44.08 -26.95
C GLU A 103 -3.67 44.82 -26.73
N ILE A 104 -3.60 46.16 -26.62
CA ILE A 104 -4.79 46.99 -26.40
C ILE A 104 -5.78 46.81 -27.55
N TYR A 105 -5.32 46.78 -28.80
CA TYR A 105 -6.20 46.63 -29.96
C TYR A 105 -6.89 45.27 -30.00
N VAL A 106 -6.15 44.21 -29.71
CA VAL A 106 -6.62 42.83 -29.74
C VAL A 106 -7.63 42.58 -28.62
N LEU A 107 -7.32 43.02 -27.39
CA LEU A 107 -8.23 42.92 -26.25
C LEU A 107 -9.46 43.80 -26.38
N ARG A 108 -9.41 44.87 -27.18
CA ARG A 108 -10.53 45.80 -27.37
C ARG A 108 -11.42 45.50 -28.56
N ASN A 109 -10.91 44.82 -29.60
CA ASN A 109 -11.66 44.60 -30.84
C ASN A 109 -11.84 43.14 -31.22
N ILE A 110 -10.84 42.30 -30.97
CA ILE A 110 -10.85 40.90 -31.43
C ILE A 110 -11.42 40.00 -30.33
N PHE A 111 -10.86 40.10 -29.13
CA PHE A 111 -11.34 39.36 -27.95
C PHE A 111 -12.38 40.16 -27.18
N THR A 112 -13.38 40.66 -27.90
CA THR A 112 -14.51 41.37 -27.30
C THR A 112 -15.82 40.83 -27.83
N VAL A 113 -16.77 40.71 -26.92
CA VAL A 113 -18.13 40.33 -27.21
C VAL A 113 -19.02 41.52 -26.84
N PRO A 114 -19.87 42.02 -27.76
CA PRO A 114 -20.80 43.10 -27.45
C PRO A 114 -21.76 42.72 -26.31
N ASP A 115 -21.96 43.64 -25.36
CA ASP A 115 -22.76 43.38 -24.17
C ASP A 115 -24.21 42.99 -24.48
N ASP A 116 -24.77 43.55 -25.56
CA ASP A 116 -26.12 43.24 -26.03
C ASP A 116 -26.30 41.78 -26.48
N LEU A 117 -25.21 41.14 -26.92
CA LEU A 117 -25.22 39.77 -27.44
C LEU A 117 -24.84 38.73 -26.39
N LEU A 118 -24.32 39.13 -25.22
CA LEU A 118 -23.85 38.20 -24.19
C LEU A 118 -24.91 37.20 -23.75
N ASN A 119 -26.15 37.64 -23.62
CA ASN A 119 -27.26 36.79 -23.17
C ASN A 119 -27.73 35.80 -24.26
N TRP A 120 -27.30 35.99 -25.51
CA TRP A 120 -27.74 35.21 -26.67
C TRP A 120 -26.66 34.26 -27.17
N ILE A 121 -25.43 34.42 -26.68
CA ILE A 121 -24.32 33.55 -27.03
C ILE A 121 -24.40 32.30 -26.17
N ARG A 122 -24.44 31.15 -26.85
CA ARG A 122 -24.42 29.83 -26.25
C ARG A 122 -23.25 29.06 -26.84
N LEU A 123 -22.37 28.52 -25.99
CA LEU A 123 -21.28 27.68 -26.45
C LEU A 123 -21.81 26.29 -26.83
N SER A 124 -21.08 25.56 -27.66
CA SER A 124 -21.42 24.19 -28.06
C SER A 124 -21.63 23.27 -26.85
N HIS A 125 -20.83 23.43 -25.80
CA HIS A 125 -20.95 22.63 -24.57
C HIS A 125 -22.21 22.95 -23.77
N HIS A 126 -22.81 24.12 -23.95
CA HIS A 126 -24.05 24.52 -23.27
C HIS A 126 -25.29 23.91 -23.92
N GLU A 127 -25.20 23.32 -25.13
CA GLU A 127 -26.35 22.78 -25.87
C GLU A 127 -27.12 21.70 -25.08
N ASN A 128 -26.39 20.90 -24.30
CA ASN A 128 -26.95 19.80 -23.50
C ASN A 128 -27.19 20.15 -22.03
N LEU A 129 -26.90 21.39 -21.61
CA LEU A 129 -27.22 21.85 -20.26
C LEU A 129 -28.63 22.45 -20.25
N ALA A 130 -29.54 21.77 -19.56
CA ALA A 130 -30.76 22.39 -19.06
C ALA A 130 -30.38 23.21 -17.82
N LEU A 131 -30.43 24.54 -17.93
CA LEU A 131 -30.22 25.46 -16.80
C LEU A 131 -31.39 25.42 -15.81
N ASP A 132 -32.55 24.95 -16.27
CA ASP A 132 -33.69 24.66 -15.40
C ASP A 132 -33.44 23.32 -14.70
N PRO A 133 -33.37 23.28 -13.36
CA PRO A 133 -33.23 22.03 -12.65
C PRO A 133 -34.47 21.18 -12.94
N SER A 134 -34.27 20.04 -13.62
CA SER A 134 -35.34 19.07 -13.73
C SER A 134 -35.85 18.72 -12.33
N PRO A 135 -37.15 18.45 -12.12
CA PRO A 135 -37.69 18.11 -10.79
C PRO A 135 -37.08 16.84 -10.19
N ASN A 136 -36.36 16.05 -10.99
CA ASN A 136 -35.59 14.87 -10.58
C ASN A 136 -34.07 15.13 -10.49
N ALA A 137 -33.64 16.40 -10.44
CA ALA A 137 -32.23 16.73 -10.28
C ALA A 137 -31.71 16.14 -8.96
N PRO A 138 -30.60 15.39 -8.97
CA PRO A 138 -30.06 14.80 -7.76
C PRO A 138 -29.64 15.92 -6.81
N THR A 139 -30.38 16.08 -5.72
CA THR A 139 -30.02 17.02 -4.66
C THR A 139 -28.67 16.61 -4.05
N PRO A 140 -27.87 17.55 -3.54
CA PRO A 140 -26.59 17.23 -2.91
C PRO A 140 -26.74 16.16 -1.83
N GLU A 141 -27.86 16.16 -1.10
CA GLU A 141 -28.20 15.14 -0.11
C GLU A 141 -28.31 13.73 -0.70
N THR A 142 -28.96 13.57 -1.87
CA THR A 142 -29.04 12.25 -2.55
C THR A 142 -27.66 11.77 -2.99
N ILE A 143 -26.78 12.67 -3.43
CA ILE A 143 -25.39 12.35 -3.81
C ILE A 143 -24.60 11.92 -2.57
N HIS A 144 -24.75 12.61 -1.44
CA HIS A 144 -24.11 12.24 -0.18
C HIS A 144 -24.62 10.89 0.34
N ALA A 145 -25.93 10.63 0.25
CA ALA A 145 -26.51 9.34 0.60
C ALA A 145 -25.96 8.21 -0.28
N LEU A 146 -25.85 8.43 -1.60
CA LEU A 146 -25.25 7.47 -2.54
C LEU A 146 -23.77 7.24 -2.24
N ARG A 147 -22.99 8.29 -1.96
CA ARG A 147 -21.58 8.17 -1.56
C ARG A 147 -21.43 7.37 -0.26
N LYS A 148 -22.29 7.60 0.73
CA LYS A 148 -22.33 6.82 1.98
C LYS A 148 -22.66 5.36 1.69
N LYS A 149 -23.71 5.10 0.89
CA LYS A 149 -24.09 3.75 0.47
C LYS A 149 -22.94 3.03 -0.25
N LEU A 150 -22.26 3.72 -1.16
CA LEU A 150 -21.08 3.20 -1.87
C LEU A 150 -19.97 2.82 -0.87
N ASN A 151 -19.67 3.69 0.10
CA ASN A 151 -18.66 3.42 1.11
C ASN A 151 -19.02 2.18 1.96
N GLU A 152 -20.26 2.08 2.42
CA GLU A 152 -20.73 0.91 3.18
C GLU A 152 -20.70 -0.37 2.33
N THR A 153 -21.09 -0.31 1.05
CA THR A 153 -20.96 -1.45 0.13
C THR A 153 -19.50 -1.85 -0.08
N LYS A 154 -18.57 -0.89 -0.18
CA LYS A 154 -17.12 -1.17 -0.27
C LYS A 154 -16.59 -1.83 1.00
N LYS A 155 -16.99 -1.36 2.18
CA LYS A 155 -16.63 -1.96 3.47
C LYS A 155 -17.13 -3.40 3.57
N LEU A 156 -18.40 -3.62 3.23
CA LEU A 156 -19.01 -4.96 3.23
C LEU A 156 -18.27 -5.90 2.26
N ASN A 157 -17.99 -5.45 1.04
CA ASN A 157 -17.24 -6.25 0.07
C ASN A 157 -15.85 -6.63 0.59
N ARG A 158 -15.15 -5.69 1.24
CA ARG A 158 -13.85 -5.97 1.87
C ARG A 158 -13.97 -6.99 3.00
N SER A 159 -15.05 -6.94 3.79
CA SER A 159 -15.30 -7.95 4.84
C SER A 159 -15.58 -9.32 4.23
N LEU A 160 -16.45 -9.37 3.22
CA LEU A 160 -16.83 -10.60 2.52
C LEU A 160 -15.63 -11.29 1.87
N LYS A 161 -14.72 -10.51 1.25
CA LYS A 161 -13.48 -11.05 0.67
C LYS A 161 -12.53 -11.62 1.72
N ARG A 162 -12.50 -11.05 2.93
CA ARG A 162 -11.70 -11.61 4.03
C ARG A 162 -12.29 -12.92 4.52
N GLU A 163 -13.61 -12.96 4.71
CA GLU A 163 -14.34 -14.17 5.06
C GLU A 163 -14.17 -15.27 4.01
N SER A 164 -14.31 -14.95 2.73
CA SER A 164 -14.10 -15.94 1.67
C SER A 164 -12.67 -16.49 1.68
N ALA A 165 -11.66 -15.65 1.90
CA ALA A 165 -10.27 -16.08 1.99
C ALA A 165 -10.01 -16.95 3.25
N GLN A 166 -10.63 -16.62 4.39
CA GLN A 166 -10.56 -17.45 5.59
C GLN A 166 -11.23 -18.80 5.38
N ASN A 167 -12.43 -18.82 4.79
CA ASN A 167 -13.15 -20.04 4.46
C ASN A 167 -12.36 -20.90 3.47
N GLU A 168 -11.72 -20.30 2.46
CA GLU A 168 -10.85 -21.01 1.52
C GLU A 168 -9.62 -21.62 2.22
N ALA A 169 -8.99 -20.89 3.15
CA ALA A 169 -7.88 -21.39 3.95
C ALA A 169 -8.31 -22.53 4.89
N VAL A 170 -9.48 -22.45 5.52
CA VAL A 170 -10.02 -23.53 6.35
C VAL A 170 -10.36 -24.75 5.48
N ILE A 171 -10.98 -24.55 4.31
CA ILE A 171 -11.26 -25.63 3.38
C ILE A 171 -9.98 -26.29 2.89
N SER A 172 -8.91 -25.53 2.62
CA SER A 172 -7.63 -26.10 2.21
C SER A 172 -6.95 -26.87 3.34
N GLN A 173 -7.04 -26.40 4.59
CA GLN A 173 -6.61 -27.15 5.78
C GLN A 173 -7.42 -28.43 5.99
N LEU A 174 -8.75 -28.38 5.84
CA LEU A 174 -9.58 -29.57 5.95
C LEU A 174 -9.31 -30.57 4.82
N ARG A 175 -9.06 -30.08 3.60
CA ARG A 175 -8.65 -30.92 2.46
C ARG A 175 -7.27 -31.51 2.66
N SER A 176 -6.32 -30.79 3.26
CA SER A 176 -4.99 -31.35 3.56
C SER A 176 -5.09 -32.44 4.63
N ILE A 177 -5.87 -32.22 5.69
CA ILE A 177 -6.17 -33.25 6.70
C ILE A 177 -6.83 -34.47 6.04
N LEU A 178 -7.86 -34.28 5.20
CA LEU A 178 -8.50 -35.38 4.50
C LEU A 178 -7.53 -36.11 3.55
N SER A 179 -6.67 -35.38 2.83
CA SER A 179 -5.66 -35.97 1.94
C SER A 179 -4.63 -36.79 2.71
N THR A 180 -4.17 -36.33 3.88
CA THR A 180 -3.26 -37.10 4.75
C THR A 180 -3.91 -38.37 5.30
N VAL A 181 -5.25 -38.41 5.35
CA VAL A 181 -6.02 -39.58 5.75
C VAL A 181 -6.35 -40.49 4.55
N GLN A 182 -6.41 -39.95 3.33
CA GLN A 182 -6.83 -40.66 2.10
C GLN A 182 -5.66 -41.23 1.27
N GLU A 183 -4.40 -40.86 1.50
CA GLU A 183 -3.29 -41.66 0.97
C GLU A 183 -3.14 -42.92 1.84
N PRO A 184 -3.58 -44.11 1.38
CA PRO A 184 -3.25 -44.65 0.07
C PRO A 184 -4.48 -45.18 -0.69
N ASP A 185 -4.90 -44.50 -1.75
CA ASP A 185 -5.47 -45.12 -2.95
C ASP A 185 -5.61 -44.02 -4.02
N VAL A 186 -5.34 -44.35 -5.27
CA VAL A 186 -5.40 -43.47 -6.48
C VAL A 186 -4.10 -42.73 -6.84
N ALA A 187 -3.10 -43.49 -7.29
CA ALA A 187 -2.09 -42.98 -8.23
C ALA A 187 -1.73 -44.04 -9.29
N LYS A 188 -2.74 -44.45 -10.08
CA LYS A 188 -2.54 -44.95 -11.45
C LYS A 188 -3.72 -44.50 -12.30
N ASN A 189 -3.59 -43.39 -13.01
CA ASN A 189 -3.91 -43.32 -14.44
C ASN A 189 -3.59 -41.95 -15.06
N ALA A 190 -3.06 -42.05 -16.29
CA ALA A 190 -3.05 -41.09 -17.38
C ALA A 190 -1.90 -40.05 -17.44
N THR A 191 -0.90 -40.44 -18.22
CA THR A 191 -0.01 -39.62 -19.05
C THR A 191 -0.81 -38.71 -20.00
N GLY A 192 -0.39 -37.44 -20.16
CA GLY A 192 -0.87 -36.55 -21.22
C GLY A 192 -0.42 -35.09 -21.03
N GLU A 193 0.49 -34.62 -21.89
CA GLU A 193 1.20 -33.34 -21.86
C GLU A 193 0.33 -32.08 -22.11
N SER A 194 0.65 -30.95 -21.46
CA SER A 194 1.14 -29.69 -22.09
C SER A 194 0.82 -28.41 -21.30
N LYS A 195 1.91 -27.69 -20.95
CA LYS A 195 2.13 -26.22 -20.90
C LYS A 195 1.08 -25.28 -20.26
N ALA A 196 1.49 -24.62 -19.17
CA ALA A 196 1.88 -23.19 -19.14
C ALA A 196 1.69 -22.58 -17.73
N GLU A 197 2.80 -22.03 -17.22
CA GLU A 197 3.00 -21.01 -16.18
C GLU A 197 1.79 -20.41 -15.45
N THR A 198 1.87 -20.35 -14.12
CA THR A 198 2.05 -19.07 -13.40
C THR A 198 2.62 -19.35 -12.01
N LEU A 199 3.80 -18.79 -11.77
CA LEU A 199 4.49 -18.68 -10.48
C LEU A 199 3.65 -17.82 -9.53
N LEU A 200 3.30 -18.36 -8.36
CA LEU A 200 2.95 -17.58 -7.17
C LEU A 200 3.63 -18.20 -5.94
N PRO A 201 4.09 -17.36 -5.01
CA PRO A 201 5.18 -17.66 -4.11
C PRO A 201 4.75 -18.66 -3.03
N THR A 202 5.68 -19.54 -2.71
CA THR A 202 5.80 -20.30 -1.47
C THR A 202 5.50 -19.42 -0.26
N GLN A 203 4.25 -19.41 0.20
CA GLN A 203 3.89 -18.98 1.53
C GLN A 203 3.66 -20.21 2.38
N ASP A 204 4.56 -20.40 3.34
CA ASP A 204 4.42 -21.12 4.61
C ASP A 204 3.13 -21.94 4.73
N LYS A 205 3.14 -23.11 4.06
CA LYS A 205 2.26 -24.19 4.47
C LYS A 205 2.71 -24.60 5.87
N LYS A 206 2.05 -24.06 6.89
CA LYS A 206 1.81 -24.80 8.12
C LYS A 206 0.93 -25.98 7.73
N ASP A 207 1.53 -26.97 7.06
CA ASP A 207 0.96 -28.30 7.00
C ASP A 207 0.74 -28.69 8.46
N LEU A 208 -0.51 -28.98 8.82
CA LEU A 208 -0.84 -29.35 10.18
C LEU A 208 -0.01 -30.58 10.52
N ASP A 209 0.97 -30.39 11.40
CA ASP A 209 1.86 -31.44 11.84
C ASP A 209 1.10 -32.36 12.80
N LEU A 210 0.37 -33.32 12.22
CA LEU A 210 -0.32 -34.38 12.96
C LEU A 210 0.66 -35.47 13.44
N SER A 211 1.98 -35.26 13.31
CA SER A 211 3.00 -36.18 13.83
C SER A 211 2.89 -36.40 15.33
N PHE A 212 2.25 -35.50 16.09
CA PHE A 212 1.99 -35.71 17.52
C PHE A 212 1.22 -37.03 17.80
N LEU A 213 0.29 -37.43 16.92
CA LEU A 213 -0.50 -38.65 17.10
C LEU A 213 0.33 -39.93 16.90
N THR A 214 1.42 -39.86 16.14
CA THR A 214 2.27 -41.02 15.79
C THR A 214 3.63 -41.00 16.50
N SER A 215 4.11 -39.82 16.92
CA SER A 215 5.43 -39.62 17.55
C SER A 215 5.46 -39.85 19.06
N SER A 216 4.29 -40.00 19.70
CA SER A 216 4.24 -40.36 21.12
C SER A 216 5.02 -41.66 21.37
N PRO A 217 5.85 -41.77 22.42
CA PRO A 217 6.64 -42.97 22.70
C PRO A 217 5.77 -44.21 22.88
N ALA A 218 4.53 -44.05 23.39
CA ALA A 218 3.56 -45.13 23.47
C ALA A 218 3.03 -45.57 22.08
N ALA A 219 2.86 -44.61 21.16
CA ALA A 219 2.46 -44.87 19.79
C ALA A 219 3.57 -45.61 19.01
N GLN A 220 4.83 -45.24 19.22
CA GLN A 220 6.00 -45.93 18.65
C GLN A 220 6.14 -47.37 19.16
N GLN A 221 5.94 -47.60 20.46
CA GLN A 221 5.93 -48.95 21.04
C GLN A 221 4.82 -49.84 20.47
N LEU A 222 3.64 -49.24 20.22
CA LEU A 222 2.49 -49.92 19.60
C LEU A 222 2.54 -49.91 18.07
N HIS A 223 3.65 -49.46 17.46
CA HIS A 223 3.86 -49.35 16.02
C HIS A 223 2.74 -48.59 15.28
N VAL A 224 2.09 -47.63 15.95
CA VAL A 224 1.02 -46.81 15.39
C VAL A 224 1.61 -45.81 14.41
N GLY A 225 1.28 -45.94 13.12
CA GLY A 225 1.76 -45.06 12.06
C GLY A 225 3.08 -45.47 11.38
N VAL A 226 3.58 -46.69 11.60
CA VAL A 226 4.76 -47.21 10.90
C VAL A 226 4.34 -47.79 9.53
N ASN A 227 4.63 -47.07 8.45
CA ASN A 227 4.40 -47.54 7.08
C ASN A 227 5.51 -48.51 6.64
N THR A 228 5.34 -49.82 6.88
CA THR A 228 6.19 -50.84 6.24
C THR A 228 5.58 -51.35 4.94
N GLY A 229 5.98 -50.77 3.81
CA GLY A 229 5.85 -51.39 2.48
C GLY A 229 4.42 -51.52 1.90
N SER A 230 4.36 -51.55 0.58
CA SER A 230 3.18 -51.27 -0.25
C SER A 230 2.09 -52.35 -0.34
N ASN A 231 1.95 -53.29 0.59
CA ASN A 231 1.03 -54.42 0.37
C ASN A 231 0.15 -54.89 1.53
N THR A 232 0.14 -54.24 2.69
CA THR A 232 -0.83 -54.60 3.74
C THR A 232 -1.32 -53.36 4.48
N GLN A 233 -2.64 -53.16 4.56
CA GLN A 233 -3.25 -52.20 5.48
C GLN A 233 -2.96 -52.67 6.91
N TYR A 234 -1.82 -52.25 7.45
CA TYR A 234 -1.45 -52.58 8.82
C TYR A 234 -2.28 -51.72 9.76
N THR A 235 -3.25 -52.31 10.47
CA THR A 235 -4.05 -51.66 11.51
C THR A 235 -3.55 -52.07 12.91
N PRO A 236 -2.35 -51.60 13.34
CA PRO A 236 -1.69 -52.08 14.55
C PRO A 236 -2.50 -51.77 15.81
N LEU A 237 -3.25 -50.67 15.82
CA LEU A 237 -4.12 -50.33 16.95
C LEU A 237 -5.26 -51.34 17.08
N THR A 238 -5.91 -51.70 15.98
CA THR A 238 -7.02 -52.68 15.97
C THR A 238 -6.54 -54.08 16.35
N THR A 239 -5.37 -54.51 15.87
CA THR A 239 -4.82 -55.83 16.20
C THR A 239 -4.36 -55.91 17.66
N ASN A 240 -3.66 -54.88 18.15
CA ASN A 240 -3.23 -54.83 19.55
C ASN A 240 -4.42 -54.76 20.51
N THR A 241 -5.44 -53.94 20.20
CA THR A 241 -6.65 -53.86 21.04
C THR A 241 -7.46 -55.16 21.00
N ALA A 242 -7.62 -55.79 19.84
CA ALA A 242 -8.27 -57.09 19.72
C ALA A 242 -7.50 -58.19 20.49
N PHE A 243 -6.17 -58.19 20.43
CA PHE A 243 -5.34 -59.11 21.19
C PHE A 243 -5.48 -58.88 22.70
N ILE A 244 -5.38 -57.63 23.18
CA ILE A 244 -5.57 -57.31 24.61
C ILE A 244 -6.97 -57.75 25.08
N LEU A 245 -8.01 -57.46 24.29
CA LEU A 245 -9.38 -57.91 24.59
C LEU A 245 -9.48 -59.43 24.65
N SER A 246 -8.76 -60.16 23.80
CA SER A 246 -8.73 -61.62 23.82
C SER A 246 -7.97 -62.21 25.02
N GLN A 247 -6.98 -61.50 25.58
CA GLN A 247 -6.16 -61.98 26.70
C GLN A 247 -6.75 -61.64 28.08
N LEU A 248 -7.66 -60.66 28.15
CA LEU A 248 -8.30 -60.22 29.39
C LEU A 248 -9.03 -61.37 30.13
N PRO A 249 -9.80 -62.25 29.46
CA PRO A 249 -10.44 -63.39 30.11
C PRO A 249 -9.44 -64.38 30.73
N ALA A 250 -8.30 -64.64 30.08
CA ALA A 250 -7.26 -65.53 30.59
C ALA A 250 -6.58 -64.95 31.85
N LEU A 251 -6.30 -63.64 31.86
CA LEU A 251 -5.82 -62.93 33.05
C LEU A 251 -6.85 -62.93 34.19
N GLN A 252 -8.13 -62.77 33.86
CA GLN A 252 -9.20 -62.83 34.85
C GLN A 252 -9.31 -64.23 35.48
N ALA A 253 -9.11 -65.28 34.71
CA ALA A 253 -9.04 -66.66 35.21
C ALA A 253 -7.83 -66.90 36.11
N MET A 254 -6.64 -66.42 35.71
CA MET A 254 -5.41 -66.49 36.51
C MET A 254 -5.53 -65.69 37.82
N LEU A 255 -6.12 -64.48 37.79
CA LEU A 255 -6.39 -63.70 39.00
C LEU A 255 -7.36 -64.39 39.95
N LYS A 256 -8.40 -65.07 39.43
CA LYS A 256 -9.29 -65.89 40.26
C LYS A 256 -8.55 -67.04 40.94
N GLN A 257 -7.52 -67.61 40.31
CA GLN A 257 -6.68 -68.66 40.88
C GLN A 257 -5.57 -68.16 41.81
N LEU A 258 -4.97 -66.99 41.54
CA LEU A 258 -3.87 -66.41 42.31
C LEU A 258 -4.34 -65.63 43.54
N ARG A 259 -5.55 -65.04 43.52
CA ARG A 259 -6.14 -64.35 44.66
C ARG A 259 -6.16 -65.19 45.95
N PRO A 260 -6.60 -66.47 45.95
CA PRO A 260 -6.52 -67.30 47.16
C PRO A 260 -5.07 -67.65 47.56
N LYS A 261 -4.12 -67.68 46.62
CA LYS A 261 -2.69 -67.98 46.87
C LYS A 261 -1.92 -66.78 47.46
N LEU A 262 -2.34 -65.55 47.15
CA LEU A 262 -1.81 -64.33 47.76
C LEU A 262 -2.30 -64.13 49.20
N VAL A 263 -3.51 -64.57 49.51
CA VAL A 263 -4.03 -64.55 50.90
C VAL A 263 -3.25 -65.53 51.79
N SER A 264 -2.65 -66.57 51.23
CA SER A 264 -1.81 -67.53 51.97
C SER A 264 -0.35 -67.10 52.16
N LEU A 265 0.07 -65.94 51.66
CA LEU A 265 1.44 -65.44 51.83
C LEU A 265 1.49 -64.44 53.00
N PRO A 266 2.39 -64.61 54.00
CA PRO A 266 2.53 -63.64 55.08
C PRO A 266 3.10 -62.34 54.52
N LYS A 267 2.32 -61.24 54.54
CA LYS A 267 2.81 -59.90 54.21
C LYS A 267 3.74 -59.42 55.31
N SER A 268 5.03 -59.28 55.00
CA SER A 268 5.97 -58.43 55.73
C SER A 268 5.52 -56.98 55.59
N SER A 269 5.03 -56.41 56.68
CA SER A 269 4.65 -55.01 56.79
C SER A 269 5.88 -54.13 56.95
N ASP A 270 6.35 -53.48 55.87
CA ASP A 270 7.43 -52.49 55.95
C ASP A 270 7.30 -51.38 54.88
N ILE A 271 6.07 -50.97 54.53
CA ILE A 271 5.81 -49.97 53.48
C ILE A 271 4.86 -48.85 53.96
N LEU A 272 5.10 -48.31 55.16
CA LEU A 272 4.38 -47.12 55.64
C LEU A 272 5.25 -45.85 55.72
N GLU A 273 6.56 -45.94 55.47
CA GLU A 273 7.45 -44.76 55.50
C GLU A 273 7.65 -44.06 54.14
N THR A 274 7.25 -44.68 53.03
CA THR A 274 7.48 -44.11 51.70
C THR A 274 6.46 -43.03 51.30
N ASP A 275 5.21 -43.12 51.76
CA ASP A 275 4.15 -42.19 51.34
C ASP A 275 4.40 -40.74 51.81
N ALA A 276 4.94 -40.54 53.01
CA ALA A 276 5.22 -39.20 53.53
C ALA A 276 6.20 -38.41 52.63
N LYS A 277 7.21 -39.08 52.07
CA LYS A 277 8.18 -38.45 51.15
C LYS A 277 7.59 -38.17 49.77
N PHE A 278 6.55 -38.91 49.36
CA PHE A 278 5.87 -38.67 48.10
C PHE A 278 4.95 -37.46 48.19
N ASP A 279 4.25 -37.28 49.31
CA ASP A 279 3.38 -36.14 49.53
C ASP A 279 4.18 -34.83 49.64
N GLU A 280 5.30 -34.81 50.36
CA GLU A 280 6.21 -33.64 50.42
C GLU A 280 6.74 -33.24 49.03
N ARG A 281 7.09 -34.23 48.19
CA ARG A 281 7.56 -33.97 46.82
C ARG A 281 6.45 -33.43 45.92
N ARG A 282 5.22 -33.90 46.11
CA ARG A 282 4.06 -33.43 45.35
C ARG A 282 3.75 -31.98 45.68
N GLU A 283 3.71 -31.63 46.96
CA GLU A 283 3.51 -30.24 47.41
C GLU A 283 4.63 -29.31 46.92
N TYR A 284 5.87 -29.79 46.91
CA TYR A 284 7.00 -29.04 46.37
C TYR A 284 6.84 -28.75 44.86
N ILE A 285 6.42 -29.74 44.08
CA ILE A 285 6.20 -29.58 42.63
C ILE A 285 5.04 -28.61 42.37
N GLU A 286 3.93 -28.75 43.09
CA GLU A 286 2.77 -27.87 42.96
C GLU A 286 3.12 -26.41 43.33
N SER A 287 3.90 -26.20 44.38
CA SER A 287 4.36 -24.85 44.78
C SER A 287 5.28 -24.20 43.74
N ARG A 288 6.19 -24.97 43.11
CA ARG A 288 7.08 -24.45 42.05
C ARG A 288 6.34 -24.15 40.76
N ILE A 289 5.36 -24.97 40.38
CA ILE A 289 4.50 -24.71 39.22
C ILE A 289 3.70 -23.43 39.43
N LYS A 290 3.12 -23.24 40.62
CA LYS A 290 2.39 -22.03 40.98
C LYS A 290 3.25 -20.77 40.86
N LEU A 291 4.46 -20.79 41.42
CA LEU A 291 5.39 -19.66 41.36
C LEU A 291 5.82 -19.33 39.92
N HIS A 292 5.98 -20.35 39.07
CA HIS A 292 6.35 -20.14 37.67
C HIS A 292 5.22 -19.51 36.86
N LEU A 293 3.97 -19.96 37.08
CA LEU A 293 2.76 -19.39 36.46
C LEU A 293 2.52 -17.93 36.86
N GLU A 294 2.75 -17.60 38.14
CA GLU A 294 2.64 -16.22 38.63
C GLU A 294 3.68 -15.30 37.98
N ARG A 295 4.91 -15.79 37.77
CA ARG A 295 5.99 -15.02 37.13
C ARG A 295 5.77 -14.83 35.63
N THR A 296 5.12 -15.77 34.94
CA THR A 296 4.78 -15.66 33.51
C THR A 296 3.45 -14.95 33.25
N GLY A 297 2.76 -14.50 34.30
CA GLY A 297 1.55 -13.67 34.18
C GLY A 297 0.28 -14.44 33.79
N GLN A 298 0.30 -15.78 33.88
CA GLN A 298 -0.90 -16.60 33.72
C GLN A 298 -1.47 -16.96 35.09
N VAL A 299 -2.55 -16.27 35.46
CA VAL A 299 -3.32 -16.53 36.69
C VAL A 299 -3.89 -17.96 36.64
N PRO A 300 -3.96 -18.68 37.78
CA PRO A 300 -4.41 -20.07 37.81
C PRO A 300 -5.83 -20.24 37.25
N VAL A 301 -6.00 -21.33 36.50
CA VAL A 301 -7.29 -21.93 36.19
C VAL A 301 -8.02 -22.14 37.51
N GLY A 302 -9.12 -21.42 37.72
CA GLY A 302 -9.99 -21.65 38.86
C GLY A 302 -10.53 -23.09 38.82
N ALA A 303 -10.83 -23.65 39.98
CA ALA A 303 -11.29 -25.04 40.16
C ALA A 303 -12.56 -25.43 39.38
N ASN A 304 -13.19 -24.49 38.66
CA ASN A 304 -14.34 -24.72 37.78
C ASN A 304 -13.95 -24.30 36.36
N GLY A 305 -13.60 -25.26 35.50
CA GLY A 305 -12.99 -25.08 34.17
C GLY A 305 -13.78 -24.23 33.16
N SER A 306 -13.81 -22.92 33.36
CA SER A 306 -14.28 -21.91 32.40
C SER A 306 -13.11 -20.97 32.06
N PRO A 307 -12.82 -20.69 30.78
CA PRO A 307 -11.71 -19.81 30.43
C PRO A 307 -12.05 -18.35 30.79
N PRO A 308 -11.24 -17.65 31.60
CA PRO A 308 -11.46 -16.22 31.81
C PRO A 308 -11.00 -15.45 30.57
N ILE A 309 -11.95 -14.70 30.00
CA ILE A 309 -11.71 -13.71 28.96
C ILE A 309 -10.74 -12.67 29.53
N VAL A 310 -9.61 -12.51 28.84
CA VAL A 310 -8.52 -11.61 29.20
C VAL A 310 -8.98 -10.16 29.02
N GLY A 311 -9.34 -9.51 30.14
CA GLY A 311 -9.35 -8.06 30.25
C GLY A 311 -8.05 -7.60 30.90
N ARG A 312 -7.39 -6.59 30.31
CA ARG A 312 -6.25 -5.89 30.91
C ARG A 312 -6.61 -5.45 32.33
N LYS A 313 -5.73 -5.70 33.31
CA LYS A 313 -5.92 -5.15 34.66
C LYS A 313 -5.80 -3.63 34.57
N ILE A 314 -6.90 -2.94 34.89
CA ILE A 314 -6.98 -1.48 34.99
C ILE A 314 -6.14 -1.07 36.20
N ASP A 315 -5.18 -0.18 35.99
CA ASP A 315 -4.31 0.31 37.06
C ASP A 315 -5.09 1.24 38.00
N MET A 316 -4.67 1.38 39.26
CA MET A 316 -5.42 2.17 40.26
C MET A 316 -5.61 3.63 39.84
N ALA A 317 -4.64 4.17 39.10
CA ALA A 317 -4.73 5.51 38.50
C ALA A 317 -5.79 5.60 37.38
N GLU A 318 -5.97 4.53 36.60
CA GLU A 318 -6.97 4.46 35.52
C GLU A 318 -8.38 4.31 36.10
N ALA A 319 -8.54 3.57 37.21
CA ALA A 319 -9.81 3.50 37.93
C ALA A 319 -10.23 4.87 38.52
N GLN A 320 -9.28 5.62 39.10
CA GLN A 320 -9.55 6.97 39.61
C GLN A 320 -9.87 7.97 38.49
N ALA A 321 -9.28 7.82 37.30
CA ALA A 321 -9.61 8.64 36.14
C ALA A 321 -11.04 8.37 35.63
N LEU A 322 -11.48 7.11 35.63
CA LEU A 322 -12.85 6.76 35.26
C LEU A 322 -13.88 7.26 36.30
N GLU A 323 -13.51 7.27 37.59
CA GLU A 323 -14.33 7.84 38.66
C GLU A 323 -14.47 9.38 38.52
N SER A 324 -13.42 10.08 38.10
CA SER A 324 -13.52 11.54 37.87
C SER A 324 -14.40 11.87 36.65
N VAL A 325 -14.27 11.11 35.57
CA VAL A 325 -15.07 11.30 34.34
C VAL A 325 -16.54 11.00 34.60
N THR A 326 -16.86 9.94 35.35
CA THR A 326 -18.24 9.63 35.74
C THR A 326 -18.80 10.66 36.72
N GLY A 327 -17.97 11.21 37.62
CA GLY A 327 -18.33 12.34 38.47
C GLY A 327 -18.64 13.62 37.69
N MET A 328 -18.03 13.85 36.53
CA MET A 328 -18.36 14.97 35.65
C MET A 328 -19.67 14.74 34.89
N LEU A 329 -19.87 13.55 34.31
CA LEU A 329 -21.11 13.21 33.59
C LEU A 329 -22.36 13.23 34.47
N THR A 330 -22.24 12.84 35.75
CA THR A 330 -23.37 12.86 36.70
C THR A 330 -23.67 14.25 37.25
N LYS A 331 -22.76 15.21 37.08
CA LYS A 331 -22.96 16.60 37.48
C LYS A 331 -23.78 17.38 36.44
N ASP A 332 -23.60 17.04 35.16
CA ASP A 332 -24.35 17.65 34.05
C ASP A 332 -25.82 17.19 33.98
N GLU A 333 -26.20 16.07 34.63
CA GLU A 333 -27.60 15.61 34.74
C GLU A 333 -28.41 16.26 35.88
N LYS A 334 -27.81 17.14 36.70
CA LYS A 334 -28.49 17.79 37.85
C LYS A 334 -28.78 19.28 37.68
N GLU A 335 -28.52 19.86 36.51
CA GLU A 335 -28.79 21.29 36.21
C GLU A 335 -29.89 21.53 35.15
N ASP A 336 -30.79 20.57 34.93
CA ASP A 336 -32.09 20.80 34.25
C ASP A 336 -33.29 20.66 35.21
#